data_AF-A0A9E4QSU5-F1
#
_entry.id   AF-A0A9E4QSU5-F1
#
_cell.length_a   1.000
_cell.length_b   1.000
_cell.length_c   1.000
_cell.angle_alpha   90.00
_cell.angle_beta   90.00
_cell.angle_gamma   90.00
#
_symmetry.space_group_name_H-M   'P 1'
#
loop_
_entity.id
_entity.type
_entity.pdbx_description
1 polymer ?
#
loop_
_entity_poly.entity_id
_entity_poly.type
_entity_poly.pdbx_seq_one_letter_code
_entity_poly.pdbx_strand_id
1 'polypeptide(L)'
;ATGGNTMSMQALNQLVARSIVDPTVVQAFRSGRIGDVLDELEFTSDLRAQLEGIESDSWAEFAVISYRYVKAAEMPAPRIELPSPLEGLLPEQRSQADQEQVA
;
A
#
# COMPACT_ATOMS: atom_id res chain seq x y z
N ALA A 1 -4.49 -14.08 -4.27
CA ALA A 1 -5.40 -13.12 -4.93
C ALA A 1 -4.54 -11.95 -5.37
N THR A 2 -4.20 -11.88 -6.66
CA THR A 2 -3.17 -10.96 -7.19
C THR A 2 -3.76 -9.94 -8.17
N GLY A 3 -5.06 -10.04 -8.48
CA GLY A 3 -5.72 -9.24 -9.52
C GLY A 3 -6.24 -7.86 -9.08
N GLY A 4 -6.45 -7.61 -7.78
CA GLY A 4 -6.99 -6.33 -7.31
C GLY A 4 -5.98 -5.17 -7.33
N ASN A 5 -4.70 -5.49 -7.12
CA ASN A 5 -3.65 -4.49 -6.95
C ASN A 5 -3.25 -3.85 -8.29
N THR A 6 -3.12 -4.66 -9.35
CA THR A 6 -2.79 -4.17 -10.70
C THR A 6 -3.88 -3.25 -11.29
N MET A 7 -5.16 -3.50 -10.96
CA MET A 7 -6.27 -2.65 -11.42
C MET A 7 -6.25 -1.25 -10.79
N SER A 8 -5.78 -1.13 -9.55
CA SER A 8 -5.69 0.17 -8.87
C SER A 8 -4.63 1.09 -9.50
N MET A 9 -3.50 0.53 -9.95
CA MET A 9 -2.49 1.31 -10.69
C MET A 9 -2.98 1.69 -12.09
N GLN A 10 -3.72 0.80 -12.75
CA GLN A 10 -4.34 1.11 -14.03
C GLN A 10 -5.39 2.23 -13.90
N ALA A 11 -6.24 2.20 -12.87
CA ALA A 11 -7.21 3.24 -12.57
C ALA A 11 -6.53 4.60 -12.31
N LEU A 12 -5.42 4.61 -11.55
CA LEU A 12 -4.64 5.83 -11.35
C LEU A 12 -4.06 6.37 -12.67
N ASN A 13 -3.49 5.51 -13.51
CA ASN A 13 -2.97 5.93 -14.81
C ASN A 13 -4.09 6.50 -15.69
N GLN A 14 -5.28 5.91 -15.68
CA GLN A 14 -6.45 6.43 -16.38
C GLN A 14 -6.88 7.80 -15.85
N LEU A 15 -6.91 8.00 -14.52
CA LEU A 15 -7.23 9.28 -13.90
C LEU A 15 -6.27 10.38 -14.38
N VAL A 16 -4.96 10.12 -14.28
CA VAL A 16 -3.93 11.08 -14.68
C VAL A 16 -4.00 11.35 -16.18
N ALA A 17 -4.12 10.31 -17.01
CA ALA A 17 -4.24 10.46 -18.46
C ALA A 17 -5.49 11.27 -18.85
N ARG A 18 -6.63 11.00 -18.21
CA ARG A 18 -7.87 11.76 -18.42
C ARG A 18 -7.69 13.22 -18.02
N SER A 19 -7.00 13.52 -16.92
CA SER A 19 -6.75 14.91 -16.50
C SER A 19 -5.93 15.75 -17.48
N ILE A 20 -5.17 15.11 -18.38
CA ILE A 20 -4.41 15.79 -19.44
C ILE A 20 -5.33 16.24 -20.58
N VAL A 21 -6.39 15.46 -20.87
CA VAL A 21 -7.28 15.68 -22.02
C VAL A 21 -8.58 16.38 -21.61
N ASP A 22 -9.10 16.05 -20.43
CA ASP A 22 -10.37 16.49 -19.90
C ASP A 22 -10.15 17.42 -18.69
N PRO A 23 -10.34 18.75 -18.86
CA PRO A 23 -10.14 19.71 -17.79
C PRO A 23 -11.19 19.57 -16.68
N THR A 24 -12.30 18.86 -16.91
CA THR A 24 -13.34 18.67 -15.89
C THR A 24 -12.82 17.88 -14.69
N VAL A 25 -11.83 17.00 -14.87
CA VAL A 25 -11.17 16.26 -13.78
C VAL A 25 -10.50 17.22 -12.79
N VAL A 26 -9.70 18.15 -13.31
CA VAL A 26 -8.99 19.13 -12.48
C VAL A 26 -9.98 20.13 -11.84
N GLN A 27 -11.06 20.46 -12.54
CA GLN A 27 -12.13 21.30 -11.98
C GLN A 27 -12.88 20.59 -10.85
N ALA A 28 -13.18 19.30 -11.02
CA ALA A 28 -13.81 18.46 -10.00
C ALA A 28 -12.94 18.43 -8.74
N PHE A 29 -11.64 18.20 -8.89
CA PHE A 29 -10.65 18.32 -7.80
C PHE A 29 -10.72 19.67 -7.08
N ARG A 30 -10.59 20.78 -7.82
CA ARG A 30 -10.64 22.14 -7.23
C ARG A 30 -11.96 22.46 -6.54
N SER A 31 -13.05 21.81 -6.94
CA SER A 31 -14.38 21.97 -6.35
C SER A 31 -14.67 21.01 -5.19
N GLY A 32 -13.72 20.16 -4.79
CA GLY A 32 -13.92 19.14 -3.75
C GLY A 32 -14.82 17.98 -4.17
N ARG A 33 -15.02 17.79 -5.49
CA ARG A 33 -15.86 16.75 -6.08
C ARG A 33 -15.05 15.68 -6.80
N ILE A 34 -13.81 15.44 -6.36
CA ILE A 34 -12.96 14.44 -6.98
C ILE A 34 -13.53 13.02 -6.81
N GLY A 35 -14.29 12.77 -5.74
CA GLY A 35 -15.00 11.51 -5.49
C GLY A 35 -15.87 11.07 -6.66
N ASP A 36 -16.61 12.01 -7.28
CA ASP A 36 -17.45 11.73 -8.46
C ASP A 36 -16.63 11.12 -9.61
N VAL A 37 -15.39 11.59 -9.81
CA VAL A 37 -14.48 11.07 -10.85
C VAL A 37 -13.85 9.76 -10.42
N LEU A 38 -13.54 9.59 -9.13
CA LEU A 38 -12.97 8.35 -8.59
C LEU A 38 -13.97 7.19 -8.59
N ASP A 39 -15.27 7.47 -8.49
CA ASP A 39 -16.36 6.49 -8.57
C ASP A 39 -16.50 5.86 -9.97
N GLU A 40 -16.10 6.60 -11.02
CA GLU A 40 -16.09 6.10 -12.39
C GLU A 40 -14.90 5.15 -12.67
N LEU A 41 -13.96 5.04 -11.74
CA LEU A 41 -12.72 4.28 -11.89
C LEU A 41 -12.69 3.04 -10.98
N GLU A 42 -11.94 2.03 -11.41
CA GLU A 42 -11.85 0.72 -10.74
C GLU A 42 -10.92 0.72 -9.52
N PHE A 43 -11.09 1.68 -8.61
CA PHE A 43 -10.48 1.64 -7.27
C PHE A 43 -11.29 0.74 -6.33
N THR A 44 -10.62 0.09 -5.38
CA THR A 44 -11.30 -0.56 -4.25
C THR A 44 -11.96 0.51 -3.36
N SER A 45 -13.01 0.14 -2.62
CA SER A 45 -13.71 1.06 -1.71
C SER A 45 -12.77 1.71 -0.70
N ASP A 46 -11.86 0.93 -0.14
CA ASP A 46 -10.93 1.40 0.90
C ASP A 46 -9.91 2.39 0.32
N LEU A 47 -9.39 2.09 -0.87
CA LEU A 47 -8.45 2.97 -1.54
C LEU A 47 -9.14 4.25 -2.01
N ARG A 48 -10.37 4.17 -2.51
CA ARG A 48 -11.17 5.35 -2.88
C ARG A 48 -11.36 6.29 -1.70
N ALA A 49 -11.77 5.77 -0.55
CA ALA A 49 -11.93 6.56 0.66
C ALA A 49 -10.62 7.24 1.10
N GLN A 50 -9.49 6.56 0.95
CA GLN A 50 -8.17 7.15 1.21
C GLN A 50 -7.84 8.27 0.22
N LEU A 51 -8.13 8.07 -1.07
CA LEU A 51 -7.87 9.06 -2.12
C LEU A 51 -8.75 10.31 -1.97
N GLU A 52 -10.03 10.15 -1.62
CA GLU A 52 -10.95 11.26 -1.35
C GLU A 52 -10.51 12.11 -0.15
N GLY A 53 -9.88 11.47 0.85
CA GLY A 53 -9.35 12.14 2.04
C GLY A 53 -8.01 12.86 1.83
N ILE A 54 -7.44 12.87 0.62
CA ILE A 54 -6.16 13.56 0.36
C ILE A 54 -6.38 15.07 0.38
N GLU A 55 -5.81 15.73 1.38
CA GLU A 55 -5.62 17.17 1.39
C GLU A 55 -4.39 17.53 0.55
N SER A 56 -4.57 18.42 -0.44
CA SER A 56 -3.48 18.93 -1.28
C SER A 56 -3.87 20.26 -1.90
N ASP A 57 -2.88 21.12 -2.12
CA ASP A 57 -3.10 22.47 -2.66
C ASP A 57 -3.14 22.48 -4.19
N SER A 58 -2.73 21.38 -4.83
CA SER A 58 -2.65 21.28 -6.27
C SER A 58 -2.93 19.88 -6.81
N TRP A 59 -3.39 19.82 -8.06
CA TRP A 59 -3.61 18.55 -8.77
C TRP A 59 -2.33 17.71 -8.89
N ALA A 60 -1.18 18.36 -9.10
CA ALA A 60 0.09 17.65 -9.24
C ALA A 60 0.48 16.96 -7.93
N GLU A 61 0.31 17.66 -6.80
CA GLU A 61 0.54 17.10 -5.48
C GLU A 61 -0.44 15.96 -5.18
N PHE A 62 -1.74 16.17 -5.44
CA PHE A 62 -2.76 15.13 -5.34
C PHE A 62 -2.36 13.86 -6.11
N ALA A 63 -1.92 14.00 -7.36
CA ALA A 63 -1.53 12.87 -8.20
C ALA A 63 -0.31 12.11 -7.65
N VAL A 64 0.69 12.84 -7.12
CA VAL A 64 1.88 12.22 -6.49
C VAL A 64 1.52 11.49 -5.20
N ILE A 65 0.67 12.07 -4.35
CA ILE A 65 0.23 11.43 -3.11
C ILE A 65 -0.62 10.20 -3.44
N SER A 66 -1.55 10.31 -4.40
CA SER A 66 -2.39 9.21 -4.88
C SER A 66 -1.54 8.03 -5.37
N TYR A 67 -0.47 8.30 -6.12
CA TYR A 67 0.49 7.28 -6.53
C TYR A 67 1.10 6.53 -5.34
N ARG A 68 1.47 7.23 -4.27
CA ARG A 68 2.04 6.59 -3.07
C ARG A 68 1.04 5.69 -2.35
N TYR A 69 -0.22 6.13 -2.22
CA TYR A 69 -1.29 5.32 -1.64
C TYR A 69 -1.54 4.05 -2.46
N VAL A 70 -1.72 4.20 -3.77
CA VAL A 70 -1.93 3.07 -4.68
C VAL A 70 -0.73 2.11 -4.62
N LYS A 71 0.51 2.64 -4.64
CA LYS A 71 1.71 1.81 -4.57
C LYS A 71 1.86 1.09 -3.24
N ALA A 72 1.52 1.73 -2.13
CA ALA A 72 1.53 1.10 -0.81
C ALA A 72 0.47 -0.01 -0.71
N ALA A 73 -0.71 0.18 -1.31
CA ALA A 73 -1.74 -0.86 -1.39
C ALA A 73 -1.31 -2.04 -2.29
N GLU A 74 -0.46 -1.79 -3.30
CA GLU A 74 0.10 -2.84 -4.14
C GLU A 74 1.10 -3.74 -3.40
N MET A 75 1.88 -3.17 -2.48
CA MET A 75 2.92 -3.89 -1.75
C MET A 75 2.27 -4.79 -0.67
N PRO A 76 2.45 -6.12 -0.72
CA PRO A 76 2.03 -6.98 0.37
C PRO A 76 2.71 -6.49 1.65
N ALA A 77 1.93 -6.17 2.68
CA ALA A 77 2.51 -5.86 3.99
C ALA A 77 3.42 -7.04 4.38
N PRO A 78 4.72 -6.81 4.66
CA PRO A 78 5.59 -7.89 5.07
C PRO A 78 4.98 -8.51 6.33
N ARG A 79 4.64 -9.80 6.27
CA ARG A 79 4.31 -10.54 7.49
C ARG A 79 5.58 -10.51 8.33
N ILE A 80 5.60 -9.67 9.36
CA ILE A 80 6.62 -9.75 10.39
C ILE A 80 6.31 -11.04 11.14
N GLU A 81 6.99 -12.12 10.78
CA GLU A 81 7.07 -13.30 11.62
C GLU A 81 7.93 -12.91 12.82
N LEU A 82 7.28 -12.49 13.90
CA LEU A 82 7.95 -12.32 15.17
C LEU A 82 8.45 -13.71 15.60
N PRO A 83 9.75 -13.89 15.88
CA PRO A 83 10.24 -15.13 16.47
C PRO A 83 9.44 -15.43 17.74
N SER A 84 9.14 -16.71 17.96
CA SER A 84 8.36 -17.10 19.13
C SER A 84 9.11 -16.70 20.40
N PRO A 85 8.48 -16.04 21.39
CA PRO A 85 9.15 -15.59 22.62
C PRO A 85 9.90 -16.70 23.38
N LEU A 86 9.63 -17.96 23.08
CA LEU A 86 10.28 -19.14 23.64
C LEU A 86 11.72 -19.34 23.14
N GLU A 87 12.09 -18.81 21.96
CA GLU A 87 13.44 -18.97 21.39
C GLU A 87 14.52 -18.26 22.22
N GLY A 88 14.15 -17.29 23.07
CA GLY A 88 15.08 -16.63 24.00
C GLY A 88 15.09 -17.19 25.43
N LEU A 89 14.20 -18.13 25.75
CA LEU A 89 13.97 -18.61 27.13
C LEU A 89 14.49 -20.03 27.38
N LEU A 90 14.82 -20.77 26.33
CA LEU A 90 15.43 -22.09 26.46
C LEU A 90 16.96 -21.90 26.56
N PRO A 91 17.59 -22.06 27.74
CA PRO A 91 19.04 -22.16 27.79
C PRO A 91 19.44 -23.31 26.87
N GLU A 92 20.43 -23.07 26.00
CA GLU A 92 21.04 -24.11 25.17
C GLU A 92 21.28 -25.33 26.07
N GLN A 93 20.47 -26.38 25.93
CA GLN A 93 20.86 -27.69 26.39
C GLN A 93 21.99 -28.12 25.46
N ARG A 94 23.18 -27.55 25.68
CA ARG A 94 24.44 -28.21 25.41
C ARG A 94 24.39 -29.47 26.23
N SER A 95 23.92 -30.53 25.59
CA SER A 95 24.10 -31.89 26.04
C SER A 95 25.56 -32.05 26.42
N GLN A 96 25.80 -32.10 27.73
CA GLN A 96 26.85 -32.93 28.29
C GLN A 96 26.63 -34.33 27.72
N ALA A 97 27.42 -34.70 26.73
CA ALA A 97 27.65 -36.08 26.36
C ALA A 97 29.17 -36.28 26.38
N ASP A 98 29.64 -36.68 27.56
CA ASP A 98 30.81 -37.52 27.82
C ASP A 98 31.84 -37.64 26.70
N GLN A 99 32.99 -36.96 26.84
CA GLN A 99 34.30 -37.54 26.51
C GLN A 99 35.38 -36.95 27.45
N GLU A 100 35.30 -37.30 28.73
CA GLU A 100 36.52 -37.55 29.51
C GLU A 100 36.99 -38.97 29.16
N GLN A 101 38.06 -39.10 28.38
CA GLN A 101 38.90 -40.29 28.41
C GLN A 101 40.34 -39.88 28.69
N VAL A 102 40.77 -40.27 29.89
CA VAL A 102 42.13 -40.24 30.39
C VAL A 102 42.90 -41.41 29.79
N ALA A 103 44.04 -41.14 29.17
CA ALA A 103 45.13 -42.09 28.95
C ALA A 103 46.47 -41.33 28.91
#